data_AF-A0A2N1AJT4-F1
#
_entry.id   AF-A0A2N1AJT4-F1
#
_cell.length_a   1.000
_cell.length_b   1.000
_cell.length_c   1.000
_cell.angle_alpha   90.00
_cell.angle_beta   90.00
_cell.angle_gamma   90.00
#
_symmetry.space_group_name_H-M   'P 1'
#
loop_
_entity.id
_entity.type
_entity.pdbx_description
1 polymer ?
#
loop_
_entity_poly.entity_id
_entity_poly.type
_entity_poly.pdbx_seq_one_letter_code
_entity_poly.pdbx_strand_id
1 'polypeptide(L)'
;MRSLISQPFTSTYLRGFSGFLRRIWPNKKPPCDHRITFDVSSSVGYPMVVRLSPWQSATPFAWVSEAEGEPLASGAFLEPPGIGWHTLMDTHGDALTQGMPEALRVAINAVPFLGVALAQVAGRLSTALELAASSPLLLLLLVDKGLQAQWSEQTLSAVLSEKQATLCGMVGLPGTQASAKLLRRCQLSPMIQREFIVLKRALHDPSTARLLRHHPAPYVQQLIFLANYHGERWPGLLLLMDDALTSGRGSAWLKEMLSDTQRLAEANLEALHRVTTVKGLQALHDRQITRFNTRMGMGDMVRDASLLEKRHGPYPSPPLPNRGAISAITSWKGLLLEGKRMHHCVGSYDHPVARGHVAIYHLHIPEPVTIAIAPQGHQWGLSQARGVRNTTPSLEAQQVIHRWLAAQADA
;
A
#
# COMPACT_ATOMS: atom_id res chain seq x y z
N MET A 1 47.12 -48.89 34.27
CA MET A 1 47.50 -47.49 34.56
C MET A 1 46.34 -46.91 35.36
N ARG A 2 46.36 -46.90 36.71
CA ARG A 2 46.88 -45.81 37.58
C ARG A 2 46.48 -44.44 36.99
N SER A 3 45.69 -43.57 37.62
CA SER A 3 45.71 -43.12 39.02
C SER A 3 44.56 -42.08 39.20
N LEU A 4 43.64 -42.26 40.15
CA LEU A 4 43.50 -41.56 41.47
C LEU A 4 42.80 -40.16 41.37
N ILE A 5 41.63 -39.96 41.99
CA ILE A 5 41.37 -39.44 43.38
C ILE A 5 41.82 -37.97 43.51
N SER A 6 41.13 -36.97 44.07
CA SER A 6 40.05 -36.75 45.09
C SER A 6 39.51 -35.32 44.84
N GLN A 7 38.21 -34.98 44.95
CA GLN A 7 37.41 -34.73 46.16
C GLN A 7 37.98 -33.67 47.15
N PRO A 8 37.11 -32.92 47.87
CA PRO A 8 37.16 -31.47 48.04
C PRO A 8 37.66 -30.99 49.42
N PHE A 9 37.88 -29.67 49.56
CA PHE A 9 38.07 -29.00 50.84
C PHE A 9 36.96 -27.99 51.13
N THR A 10 36.31 -28.19 52.26
CA THR A 10 35.41 -27.27 52.97
C THR A 10 36.18 -26.40 53.99
N SER A 11 35.49 -25.36 54.49
CA SER A 11 35.66 -24.71 55.81
C SER A 11 36.57 -23.44 55.82
N THR A 12 36.32 -22.29 56.47
CA THR A 12 35.22 -21.74 57.31
C THR A 12 35.72 -20.43 57.97
N TYR A 13 34.95 -19.32 57.92
CA TYR A 13 34.87 -18.18 58.90
C TYR A 13 36.14 -17.27 59.09
N LEU A 14 36.15 -15.97 59.45
CA LEU A 14 35.20 -14.94 59.94
C LEU A 14 35.88 -13.53 59.93
N ARG A 15 35.05 -12.47 59.88
CA ARG A 15 35.18 -11.09 60.44
C ARG A 15 36.13 -10.05 59.81
N GLY A 16 35.59 -8.83 59.63
CA GLY A 16 36.39 -7.60 59.74
C GLY A 16 35.81 -6.33 59.12
N PHE A 17 34.92 -5.64 59.84
CA PHE A 17 34.73 -4.18 59.93
C PHE A 17 34.74 -3.25 58.69
N SER A 18 33.58 -2.61 58.55
CA SER A 18 33.32 -1.22 58.15
C SER A 18 34.47 -0.22 58.31
N GLY A 19 34.70 0.61 57.28
CA GLY A 19 35.51 1.82 57.40
C GLY A 19 35.70 2.60 56.09
N PHE A 20 34.83 3.58 55.87
CA PHE A 20 35.15 4.93 55.38
C PHE A 20 36.08 5.09 54.14
N LEU A 21 35.53 5.53 52.99
CA LEU A 21 35.78 6.84 52.37
C LEU A 21 35.41 6.92 50.87
N ARG A 22 34.86 8.08 50.49
CA ARG A 22 34.76 8.72 49.15
C ARG A 22 33.63 8.17 48.26
N ARG A 23 32.71 8.97 47.71
CA ARG A 23 32.84 10.35 47.20
C ARG A 23 31.47 11.03 47.30
N ILE A 24 31.43 12.18 47.95
CA ILE A 24 30.34 13.14 47.82
C ILE A 24 30.32 13.59 46.36
N TRP A 25 29.31 13.18 45.60
CA TRP A 25 28.98 13.85 44.34
C TRP A 25 28.30 15.17 44.67
N PRO A 26 28.73 16.30 44.08
CA PRO A 26 27.95 17.52 44.19
C PRO A 26 26.60 17.26 43.51
N ASN A 27 25.53 17.62 44.22
CA ASN A 27 24.17 17.75 43.71
C ASN A 27 24.17 18.61 42.44
N LYS A 28 24.47 18.01 41.29
CA LYS A 28 23.94 18.51 40.02
C LYS A 28 22.48 18.11 40.05
N LYS A 29 21.59 19.10 40.17
CA LYS A 29 20.18 18.90 39.81
C LYS A 29 20.15 18.07 38.53
N PRO A 30 19.39 16.95 38.48
CA PRO A 30 19.23 16.24 37.23
C PRO A 30 18.78 17.27 36.17
N PRO A 31 19.35 17.25 34.95
CA PRO A 31 18.85 18.10 33.88
C PRO A 31 17.34 17.90 33.83
N CYS A 32 16.58 19.00 33.87
CA CYS A 32 15.11 18.93 33.85
C CYS A 32 14.71 17.99 32.72
N ASP A 33 14.04 16.89 33.06
CA ASP A 33 13.60 15.90 32.09
C ASP A 33 12.40 16.49 31.36
N HIS A 34 12.64 17.16 30.23
CA HIS A 34 11.59 17.80 29.42
C HIS A 34 10.82 16.78 28.57
N ARG A 35 10.90 15.49 28.91
CA ARG A 35 10.18 14.43 28.21
C ARG A 35 8.69 14.52 28.47
N ILE A 36 7.94 14.31 27.39
CA ILE A 36 6.49 14.24 27.41
C ILE A 36 6.08 12.83 27.80
N THR A 37 5.13 12.73 28.72
CA THR A 37 4.71 11.48 29.34
C THR A 37 3.43 10.96 28.68
N PHE A 38 3.45 9.71 28.24
CA PHE A 38 2.32 9.00 27.67
C PHE A 38 1.94 7.85 28.58
N ASP A 39 0.78 7.94 29.21
CA ASP A 39 0.19 6.82 29.95
C ASP A 39 -0.44 5.86 28.94
N VAL A 40 0.09 4.64 28.86
CA VAL A 40 -0.42 3.58 27.98
C VAL A 40 -1.06 2.44 28.77
N SER A 41 -1.32 2.64 30.06
CA SER A 41 -1.83 1.60 30.96
C SER A 41 -3.14 0.98 30.53
N SER A 42 -4.08 1.79 30.03
CA SER A 42 -5.37 1.29 29.53
C SER A 42 -5.21 0.38 28.32
N SER A 43 -4.16 0.58 27.52
CA SER A 43 -3.91 -0.17 26.28
C SER A 43 -3.21 -1.50 26.53
N VAL A 44 -2.36 -1.58 27.57
CA VAL A 44 -1.56 -2.78 27.88
C VAL A 44 -2.08 -3.59 29.07
N GLY A 45 -3.00 -3.04 29.87
CA GLY A 45 -3.64 -3.73 31.00
C GLY A 45 -2.84 -3.72 32.31
N TYR A 46 -1.77 -2.93 32.41
CA TYR A 46 -0.95 -2.76 33.62
C TYR A 46 -0.31 -1.35 33.69
N PRO A 47 0.17 -0.89 34.86
CA PRO A 47 0.85 0.40 35.01
C PRO A 47 2.06 0.54 34.08
N MET A 48 1.96 1.36 33.02
CA MET A 48 3.00 1.53 32.02
C MET A 48 2.95 2.93 31.43
N VAL A 49 4.11 3.58 31.43
CA VAL A 49 4.30 4.93 30.95
C VAL A 49 5.43 4.95 29.94
N VAL A 50 5.27 5.69 28.86
CA VAL A 50 6.35 5.96 27.90
C VAL A 50 6.66 7.45 27.91
N ARG A 51 7.92 7.80 28.14
CA ARG A 51 8.40 9.18 28.12
C ARG A 51 9.19 9.44 26.85
N LEU A 52 8.78 10.42 26.04
CA LEU A 52 9.44 10.79 24.78
C LEU A 52 10.06 12.19 24.86
N SER A 53 11.25 12.34 24.30
CA SER A 53 11.94 13.64 24.20
C SER A 53 11.35 14.47 23.05
N PRO A 54 10.97 15.74 23.25
CA PRO A 54 10.47 16.60 22.18
C PRO A 54 11.56 16.92 21.14
N TRP A 55 11.15 17.40 19.97
CA TRP A 55 12.03 17.73 18.84
C TRP A 55 13.22 18.63 19.21
N GLN A 56 13.03 19.58 20.12
CA GLN A 56 14.08 20.52 20.53
C GLN A 56 15.13 19.93 21.49
N SER A 57 14.99 18.66 21.87
CA SER A 57 15.94 17.98 22.76
C SER A 57 17.27 17.66 22.07
N ALA A 58 18.33 17.43 22.86
CA ALA A 58 19.61 16.94 22.34
C ALA A 58 19.50 15.56 21.66
N THR A 59 18.52 14.75 22.07
CA THR A 59 18.18 13.46 21.45
C THR A 59 16.69 13.43 21.11
N PRO A 60 16.27 14.03 19.99
CA PRO A 60 14.87 14.12 19.59
C PRO A 60 14.21 12.75 19.51
N PHE A 61 13.02 12.61 20.08
CA PHE A 61 12.23 11.37 20.08
C PHE A 61 12.94 10.15 20.68
N ALA A 62 14.00 10.35 21.47
CA ALA A 62 14.50 9.32 22.36
C ALA A 62 13.46 9.06 23.46
N TRP A 63 13.30 7.79 23.83
CA TRP A 63 12.24 7.35 24.71
C TRP A 63 12.73 6.36 25.75
N VAL A 64 12.00 6.32 26.86
CA VAL A 64 12.10 5.30 27.91
C VAL A 64 10.69 4.86 28.27
N SER A 65 10.47 3.57 28.41
CA SER A 65 9.26 3.03 29.03
C SER A 65 9.55 2.63 30.48
N GLU A 66 8.58 2.89 31.34
CA GLU A 66 8.60 2.54 32.75
C GLU A 66 7.35 1.72 33.09
N ALA A 67 7.51 0.69 33.90
CA ALA A 67 6.41 -0.07 34.47
C ALA A 67 6.57 -0.06 35.99
N GLU A 68 5.52 0.31 36.72
CA GLU A 68 5.54 0.41 38.19
C GLU A 68 6.67 1.32 38.75
N GLY A 69 7.12 2.30 37.96
CA GLY A 69 8.20 3.21 38.32
C GLY A 69 9.61 2.73 37.99
N GLU A 70 9.77 1.52 37.45
CA GLU A 70 11.06 0.95 37.04
C GLU A 70 11.23 1.01 35.51
N PRO A 71 12.43 1.32 34.99
CA PRO A 71 12.69 1.38 33.56
C PRO A 71 12.63 -0.02 32.94
N LEU A 72 11.78 -0.18 31.92
CA LEU A 72 11.56 -1.44 31.21
C LEU A 72 12.38 -1.51 29.92
N ALA A 73 12.33 -0.47 29.10
CA ALA A 73 13.06 -0.38 27.84
C ALA A 73 13.37 1.08 27.49
N SER A 74 14.28 1.27 26.55
CA SER A 74 14.63 2.59 26.03
C SER A 74 15.06 2.48 24.59
N GLY A 75 14.89 3.55 23.83
CA GLY A 75 15.42 3.64 22.47
C GLY A 75 15.78 5.08 22.12
N ALA A 76 16.83 5.26 21.33
CA ALA A 76 17.38 6.59 21.06
C ALA A 76 17.65 6.90 19.59
N PHE A 77 17.81 5.89 18.74
CA PHE A 77 18.12 6.07 17.33
C PHE A 77 17.67 4.86 16.50
N LEU A 78 16.76 5.07 15.54
CA LEU A 78 16.16 3.99 14.74
C LEU A 78 15.49 2.91 15.61
N GLU A 79 15.00 3.31 16.76
CA GLU A 79 14.36 2.45 17.75
C GLU A 79 13.05 3.14 18.15
N PRO A 80 11.94 2.94 17.41
CA PRO A 80 10.67 3.53 17.76
C PRO A 80 10.03 2.81 18.97
N PRO A 81 9.24 3.50 19.82
CA PRO A 81 8.66 2.96 21.06
C PRO A 81 7.49 1.98 20.85
N GLY A 82 7.17 1.62 19.60
CA GLY A 82 5.96 0.86 19.26
C GLY A 82 4.65 1.68 19.31
N ILE A 83 4.71 2.95 19.70
CA ILE A 83 3.58 3.88 19.62
C ILE A 83 3.54 4.51 18.22
N GLY A 84 2.39 4.43 17.55
CA GLY A 84 2.21 4.99 16.21
C GLY A 84 2.29 6.52 16.20
N TRP A 85 2.83 7.08 15.11
CA TRP A 85 2.99 8.54 14.97
C TRP A 85 1.69 9.31 15.18
N HIS A 86 0.56 8.85 14.61
CA HIS A 86 -0.74 9.50 14.78
C HIS A 86 -1.15 9.59 16.25
N THR A 87 -1.00 8.52 17.03
CA THR A 87 -1.31 8.51 18.47
C THR A 87 -0.49 9.54 19.24
N LEU A 88 0.79 9.73 18.86
CA LEU A 88 1.63 10.77 19.45
C LEU A 88 1.14 12.17 19.07
N MET A 89 0.70 12.36 17.82
CA MET A 89 0.22 13.66 17.34
C MET A 89 -1.13 14.07 17.92
N ASP A 90 -2.05 13.12 18.10
CA ASP A 90 -3.41 13.39 18.60
C ASP A 90 -3.44 13.85 20.07
N THR A 91 -2.38 13.59 20.83
CA THR A 91 -2.29 13.87 22.27
C THR A 91 -1.37 15.06 22.57
N HIS A 92 -0.11 14.99 22.12
CA HIS A 92 0.92 15.97 22.45
C HIS A 92 1.71 16.43 21.21
N GLY A 93 1.07 16.41 20.03
CA GLY A 93 1.73 16.71 18.75
C GLY A 93 2.46 18.06 18.72
N ASP A 94 1.82 19.13 19.18
CA ASP A 94 2.40 20.47 19.17
C ASP A 94 3.67 20.55 20.04
N ALA A 95 3.62 19.99 21.25
CA ALA A 95 4.74 19.99 22.18
C ALA A 95 5.90 19.10 21.67
N LEU A 96 5.58 17.96 21.05
CA LEU A 96 6.58 17.04 20.49
C LEU A 96 7.27 17.62 19.25
N THR A 97 6.56 18.37 18.41
CA THR A 97 7.03 18.78 17.08
C THR A 97 7.36 20.27 16.96
N GLN A 98 7.33 21.02 18.07
CA GLN A 98 7.61 22.44 18.06
C GLN A 98 8.99 22.75 17.45
N GLY A 99 9.01 23.55 16.38
CA GLY A 99 10.24 23.90 15.66
C GLY A 99 10.72 22.83 14.67
N MET A 100 9.94 21.78 14.44
CA MET A 100 10.23 20.77 13.42
C MET A 100 10.11 21.38 12.01
N PRO A 101 11.13 21.22 11.15
CA PRO A 101 11.09 21.75 9.79
C PRO A 101 9.97 21.14 8.94
N GLU A 102 9.34 21.97 8.10
CA GLU A 102 8.18 21.56 7.31
C GLU A 102 8.47 20.40 6.36
N ALA A 103 9.64 20.41 5.72
CA ALA A 103 10.04 19.32 4.81
C ALA A 103 10.07 17.95 5.52
N LEU A 104 10.47 17.92 6.80
CA LEU A 104 10.46 16.70 7.60
C LEU A 104 9.03 16.30 7.98
N ARG A 105 8.18 17.26 8.36
CA ARG A 105 6.75 16.99 8.65
C ARG A 105 6.04 16.40 7.43
N VAL A 106 6.26 16.95 6.24
CA VAL A 106 5.73 16.42 4.98
C VAL A 106 6.21 14.98 4.74
N ALA A 107 7.49 14.69 4.95
CA ALA A 107 8.04 13.34 4.78
C ALA A 107 7.45 12.35 5.81
N ILE A 108 7.31 12.75 7.08
CA ILE A 108 6.70 11.93 8.12
C ILE A 108 5.23 11.67 7.84
N ASN A 109 4.47 12.70 7.45
CA ASN A 109 3.04 12.58 7.13
C ASN A 109 2.80 11.70 5.89
N ALA A 110 3.78 11.60 4.98
CA ALA A 110 3.72 10.68 3.87
C ALA A 110 3.84 9.21 4.32
N VAL A 111 4.65 8.91 5.33
CA VAL A 111 4.84 7.54 5.88
C VAL A 111 4.82 7.52 7.40
N PRO A 112 3.66 7.73 8.05
CA PRO A 112 3.59 7.90 9.51
C PRO A 112 4.10 6.69 10.30
N PHE A 113 4.07 5.49 9.71
CA PHE A 113 4.64 4.27 10.30
C PHE A 113 6.17 4.32 10.48
N LEU A 114 6.87 5.24 9.81
CA LEU A 114 8.29 5.54 10.03
C LEU A 114 8.52 6.83 10.82
N GLY A 115 7.46 7.51 11.27
CA GLY A 115 7.53 8.90 11.74
C GLY A 115 8.53 9.14 12.86
N VAL A 116 8.51 8.29 13.89
CA VAL A 116 9.46 8.39 15.02
C VAL A 116 10.90 8.17 14.57
N ALA A 117 11.15 7.16 13.73
CA ALA A 117 12.49 6.87 13.22
C ALA A 117 13.02 8.01 12.34
N LEU A 118 12.17 8.59 11.49
CA LEU A 118 12.51 9.78 10.68
C LEU A 118 12.85 10.98 11.57
N ALA A 119 12.07 11.22 12.63
CA ALA A 119 12.32 12.31 13.56
C ALA A 119 13.63 12.10 14.36
N GLN A 120 13.91 10.88 14.83
CA GLN A 120 15.17 10.54 15.50
C GLN A 120 16.38 10.77 14.59
N VAL A 121 16.29 10.32 13.33
CA VAL A 121 17.38 10.44 12.35
C VAL A 121 17.61 11.90 11.96
N ALA A 122 16.57 12.61 11.53
CA ALA A 122 16.69 13.99 11.05
C ALA A 122 16.95 15.00 12.18
N GLY A 123 16.58 14.67 13.41
CA GLY A 123 16.88 15.48 14.60
C GLY A 123 18.34 15.41 15.04
N ARG A 124 19.08 14.37 14.63
CA ARG A 124 20.49 14.15 15.02
C ARG A 124 21.47 14.36 13.87
N LEU A 125 21.03 14.12 12.63
CA LEU A 125 21.87 14.20 11.44
C LEU A 125 21.35 15.31 10.51
N SER A 126 22.09 16.42 10.44
CA SER A 126 21.73 17.56 9.56
C SER A 126 21.65 17.15 8.09
N THR A 127 22.51 16.24 7.64
CA THR A 127 22.49 15.68 6.28
C THR A 127 21.18 14.93 5.96
N ALA A 128 20.58 14.27 6.95
CA ALA A 128 19.26 13.65 6.78
C ALA A 128 18.16 14.71 6.64
N LEU A 129 18.26 15.81 7.40
CA LEU A 129 17.31 16.92 7.30
C LEU A 129 17.40 17.64 5.94
N GLU A 130 18.60 17.86 5.43
CA GLU A 130 18.83 18.36 4.05
C GLU A 130 18.27 17.39 3.00
N LEU A 131 18.38 16.08 3.24
CA LEU A 131 17.80 15.08 2.36
C LEU A 131 16.27 15.06 2.41
N ALA A 132 15.66 15.34 3.56
CA ALA A 132 14.21 15.51 3.68
C ALA A 132 13.70 16.64 2.76
N ALA A 133 14.45 17.73 2.63
CA ALA A 133 14.09 18.83 1.73
C ALA A 133 14.41 18.54 0.26
N SER A 134 15.55 17.91 -0.02
CA SER A 134 16.08 17.78 -1.38
C SER A 134 15.69 16.48 -2.11
N SER A 135 15.37 15.41 -1.39
CA SER A 135 14.97 14.11 -1.95
C SER A 135 14.26 13.27 -0.86
N PRO A 136 13.04 13.67 -0.45
CA PRO A 136 12.38 13.07 0.70
C PRO A 136 12.15 11.57 0.51
N LEU A 137 11.77 11.11 -0.69
CA LEU A 137 11.58 9.68 -0.96
C LEU A 137 12.87 8.86 -0.74
N LEU A 138 14.04 9.41 -1.06
CA LEU A 138 15.32 8.72 -0.80
C LEU A 138 15.60 8.62 0.70
N LEU A 139 15.28 9.66 1.49
CA LEU A 139 15.35 9.59 2.94
C LEU A 139 14.45 8.48 3.49
N LEU A 140 13.20 8.39 3.02
CA LEU A 140 12.25 7.35 3.47
C LEU A 140 12.81 5.94 3.23
N LEU A 141 13.38 5.70 2.04
CA LEU A 141 13.97 4.42 1.67
C LEU A 141 15.21 4.08 2.51
N LEU A 142 16.05 5.08 2.82
CA LEU A 142 17.24 4.90 3.65
C LEU A 142 16.90 4.61 5.10
N VAL A 143 15.90 5.29 5.67
CA VAL A 143 15.46 5.04 7.05
C VAL A 143 14.82 3.66 7.16
N ASP A 144 13.97 3.26 6.21
CA ASP A 144 13.43 1.89 6.16
C ASP A 144 14.54 0.83 6.05
N LYS A 145 15.55 1.07 5.19
CA LYS A 145 16.70 0.19 5.06
C LYS A 145 17.54 0.13 6.34
N GLY A 146 17.75 1.27 6.98
CA GLY A 146 18.50 1.39 8.24
C GLY A 146 17.81 0.67 9.40
N LEU A 147 16.47 0.73 9.48
CA LEU A 147 15.69 -0.04 10.44
C LEU A 147 15.86 -1.56 10.21
N GLN A 148 15.71 -2.01 8.96
CA GLN A 148 15.84 -3.43 8.61
C GLN A 148 17.26 -3.98 8.86
N ALA A 149 18.27 -3.14 8.65
CA ALA A 149 19.67 -3.51 8.82
C ALA A 149 20.25 -3.12 10.20
N GLN A 150 19.43 -2.58 11.10
CA GLN A 150 19.81 -2.13 12.45
C GLN A 150 21.05 -1.23 12.44
N TRP A 151 21.06 -0.23 11.56
CA TRP A 151 22.21 0.68 11.44
C TRP A 151 22.39 1.54 12.68
N SER A 152 23.64 1.70 13.12
CA SER A 152 23.98 2.70 14.13
C SER A 152 23.94 4.11 13.54
N GLU A 153 23.96 5.11 14.43
CA GLU A 153 24.09 6.52 14.03
C GLU A 153 25.37 6.77 13.23
N GLN A 154 26.50 6.16 13.60
CA GLN A 154 27.74 6.32 12.83
C GLN A 154 27.62 5.71 11.43
N THR A 155 27.00 4.53 11.32
CA THR A 155 26.77 3.88 10.03
C THR A 155 25.89 4.74 9.14
N LEU A 156 24.75 5.23 9.65
CA LEU A 156 23.85 6.05 8.85
C LEU A 156 24.48 7.41 8.49
N SER A 157 25.25 8.03 9.39
CA SER A 157 25.99 9.26 9.11
C SER A 157 27.02 9.07 7.99
N ALA A 158 27.78 7.97 8.03
CA ALA A 158 28.72 7.61 6.97
C ALA A 158 28.00 7.36 5.64
N VAL A 159 26.88 6.63 5.66
CA VAL A 159 26.03 6.41 4.48
C VAL A 159 25.55 7.73 3.90
N LEU A 160 24.97 8.62 4.71
CA LEU A 160 24.43 9.91 4.26
C LEU A 160 25.47 10.86 3.68
N SER A 161 26.76 10.62 3.95
CA SER A 161 27.87 11.38 3.36
C SER A 161 28.17 10.99 1.90
N GLU A 162 27.59 9.89 1.42
CA GLU A 162 27.75 9.42 0.05
C GLU A 162 26.92 10.23 -0.97
N LYS A 163 27.30 10.13 -2.24
CA LYS A 163 26.52 10.71 -3.34
C LYS A 163 25.14 10.05 -3.43
N GLN A 164 24.09 10.81 -3.74
CA GLN A 164 22.71 10.28 -3.86
C GLN A 164 22.56 9.10 -4.84
N ALA A 165 23.37 9.04 -5.90
CA ALA A 165 23.40 7.89 -6.80
C ALA A 165 23.92 6.62 -6.08
N THR A 166 24.94 6.73 -5.24
CA THR A 166 25.43 5.63 -4.39
C THR A 166 24.37 5.22 -3.38
N LEU A 167 23.70 6.19 -2.75
CA LEU A 167 22.59 5.94 -1.83
C LEU A 167 21.46 5.11 -2.48
N CYS A 168 21.13 5.42 -3.75
CA CYS A 168 20.17 4.61 -4.52
C CYS A 168 20.61 3.14 -4.60
N GLY A 169 21.90 2.89 -4.85
CA GLY A 169 22.48 1.54 -4.84
C GLY A 169 22.32 0.82 -3.49
N MET A 170 22.56 1.54 -2.39
CA MET A 170 22.46 0.99 -1.03
C MET A 170 21.02 0.59 -0.64
N VAL A 171 20.01 1.29 -1.17
CA VAL A 171 18.59 0.92 -1.00
C VAL A 171 18.11 -0.09 -2.07
N GLY A 172 19.03 -0.62 -2.89
CA GLY A 172 18.78 -1.67 -3.88
C GLY A 172 18.28 -1.18 -5.25
N LEU A 173 18.21 0.13 -5.47
CA LEU A 173 17.86 0.72 -6.76
C LEU A 173 19.11 0.82 -7.66
N PRO A 174 18.96 1.04 -8.97
CA PRO A 174 20.12 1.30 -9.82
C PRO A 174 20.89 2.53 -9.31
N GLY A 175 22.18 2.37 -9.03
CA GLY A 175 23.04 3.41 -8.45
C GLY A 175 23.41 4.54 -9.41
N THR A 176 22.42 5.15 -10.06
CA THR A 176 22.60 6.10 -11.17
C THR A 176 22.06 7.49 -10.82
N GLN A 177 22.59 8.52 -11.49
CA GLN A 177 22.06 9.89 -11.39
C GLN A 177 20.60 9.98 -11.87
N ALA A 178 20.18 9.11 -12.80
CA ALA A 178 18.81 9.06 -13.26
C ALA A 178 17.84 8.59 -12.16
N SER A 179 18.23 7.56 -11.40
CA SER A 179 17.46 7.08 -10.23
C SER A 179 17.34 8.18 -9.17
N ALA A 180 18.46 8.82 -8.82
CA ALA A 180 18.46 9.90 -7.84
C ALA A 180 17.57 11.08 -8.29
N LYS A 181 17.65 11.46 -9.58
CA LYS A 181 16.80 12.51 -10.15
C LYS A 181 15.32 12.12 -10.16
N LEU A 182 14.99 10.85 -10.41
CA LEU A 182 13.61 10.36 -10.32
C LEU A 182 13.08 10.51 -8.89
N LEU A 183 13.80 9.99 -7.89
CA LEU A 183 13.37 10.06 -6.48
C LEU A 183 13.19 11.51 -6.00
N ARG A 184 14.08 12.42 -6.42
CA ARG A 184 13.99 13.85 -6.12
C ARG A 184 12.71 14.51 -6.65
N ARG A 185 12.22 14.05 -7.80
CA ARG A 185 11.04 14.62 -8.46
C ARG A 185 9.74 13.99 -7.99
N CYS A 186 9.82 12.85 -7.30
CA CYS A 186 8.64 12.15 -6.81
C CYS A 186 7.93 12.97 -5.74
N GLN A 187 6.70 13.37 -6.04
CA GLN A 187 5.81 13.98 -5.07
C GLN A 187 5.25 12.91 -4.13
N LEU A 188 5.35 13.18 -2.83
CA LEU A 188 4.85 12.28 -1.80
C LEU A 188 3.35 12.48 -1.57
N SER A 189 2.71 11.41 -1.11
CA SER A 189 1.36 11.40 -0.57
C SER A 189 1.34 10.48 0.64
N PRO A 190 0.38 10.63 1.57
CA PRO A 190 0.16 9.64 2.63
C PRO A 190 0.07 8.23 2.06
N MET A 191 0.78 7.29 2.68
CA MET A 191 0.77 5.89 2.30
C MET A 191 0.90 4.98 3.53
N ILE A 192 0.26 3.83 3.47
CA ILE A 192 0.40 2.79 4.50
C ILE A 192 1.63 1.91 4.23
N GLN A 193 2.06 1.15 5.23
CA GLN A 193 3.24 0.27 5.10
C GLN A 193 3.13 -0.71 3.92
N ARG A 194 1.93 -1.25 3.65
CA ARG A 194 1.68 -2.14 2.51
C ARG A 194 1.93 -1.45 1.16
N GLU A 195 1.51 -0.20 1.03
CA GLU A 195 1.71 0.60 -0.18
C GLU A 195 3.18 0.97 -0.36
N PHE A 196 3.89 1.27 0.73
CA PHE A 196 5.33 1.52 0.69
C PHE A 196 6.13 0.30 0.19
N ILE A 197 5.73 -0.92 0.56
CA ILE A 197 6.29 -2.16 0.00
C ILE A 197 6.02 -2.25 -1.52
N VAL A 198 4.81 -1.89 -1.96
CA VAL A 198 4.47 -1.85 -3.40
C VAL A 198 5.30 -0.81 -4.15
N LEU A 199 5.47 0.38 -3.57
CA LEU A 199 6.29 1.46 -4.11
C LEU A 199 7.75 1.01 -4.32
N LYS A 200 8.35 0.32 -3.34
CA LYS A 200 9.69 -0.25 -3.49
C LYS A 200 9.78 -1.17 -4.70
N ARG A 201 8.82 -2.10 -4.87
CA ARG A 201 8.76 -2.99 -6.04
C ARG A 201 8.65 -2.21 -7.36
N ALA A 202 7.83 -1.15 -7.39
CA ALA A 202 7.69 -0.29 -8.58
C ALA A 202 9.03 0.34 -8.98
N LEU A 203 9.80 0.82 -8.00
CA LEU A 203 11.08 1.48 -8.24
C LEU A 203 12.18 0.52 -8.71
N HIS A 204 12.09 -0.77 -8.36
CA HIS A 204 12.99 -1.80 -8.87
C HIS A 204 12.68 -2.24 -10.31
N ASP A 205 11.47 -1.97 -10.83
CA ASP A 205 11.07 -2.36 -12.18
C ASP A 205 11.64 -1.39 -13.23
N PRO A 206 12.57 -1.84 -14.11
CA PRO A 206 13.18 -0.98 -15.12
C PRO A 206 12.18 -0.41 -16.13
N SER A 207 11.06 -1.10 -16.36
CA SER A 207 10.01 -0.62 -17.27
C SER A 207 9.29 0.62 -16.71
N THR A 208 9.09 0.66 -15.39
CA THR A 208 8.52 1.79 -14.66
C THR A 208 9.46 3.00 -14.73
N ALA A 209 10.76 2.80 -14.46
CA ALA A 209 11.75 3.87 -14.56
C ALA A 209 11.85 4.46 -15.97
N ARG A 210 11.76 3.62 -17.01
CA ARG A 210 11.76 4.06 -18.42
C ARG A 210 10.56 4.94 -18.74
N LEU A 211 9.36 4.54 -18.30
CA LEU A 211 8.12 5.28 -18.52
C LEU A 211 8.14 6.66 -17.85
N LEU A 212 8.66 6.75 -16.63
CA LEU A 212 8.66 7.98 -15.83
C LEU A 212 9.81 8.95 -16.14
N ARG A 213 10.81 8.53 -16.92
CA ARG A 213 12.04 9.31 -17.19
C ARG A 213 11.74 10.76 -17.58
N HIS A 214 10.76 10.96 -18.46
CA HIS A 214 10.39 12.25 -19.03
C HIS A 214 9.17 12.90 -18.36
N HIS A 215 8.53 12.22 -17.40
CA HIS A 215 7.33 12.74 -16.75
C HIS A 215 7.71 13.74 -15.64
N PRO A 216 7.34 15.03 -15.73
CA PRO A 216 7.97 16.13 -15.00
C PRO A 216 8.00 15.94 -13.48
N ALA A 217 6.87 15.59 -12.87
CA ALA A 217 6.73 15.45 -11.43
C ALA A 217 5.86 14.22 -11.10
N PRO A 218 6.44 13.01 -11.10
CA PRO A 218 5.70 11.80 -10.81
C PRO A 218 5.20 11.81 -9.36
N TYR A 219 4.05 11.19 -9.10
CA TYR A 219 3.53 11.02 -7.75
C TYR A 219 3.73 9.57 -7.30
N VAL A 220 3.97 9.35 -6.01
CA VAL A 220 4.12 7.98 -5.46
C VAL A 220 2.91 7.08 -5.74
N GLN A 221 1.70 7.66 -5.84
CA GLN A 221 0.50 6.92 -6.22
C GLN A 221 0.54 6.39 -7.66
N GLN A 222 1.23 7.10 -8.57
CA GLN A 222 1.41 6.59 -9.93
C GLN A 222 2.32 5.36 -9.93
N LEU A 223 3.40 5.39 -9.15
CA LEU A 223 4.30 4.23 -8.97
C LEU A 223 3.55 3.02 -8.39
N ILE A 224 2.74 3.25 -7.35
CA ILE A 224 1.91 2.19 -6.73
C ILE A 224 0.91 1.62 -7.73
N PHE A 225 0.26 2.47 -8.53
CA PHE A 225 -0.65 2.03 -9.59
C PHE A 225 0.09 1.17 -10.62
N LEU A 226 1.23 1.63 -11.13
CA LEU A 226 2.01 0.91 -12.15
C LEU A 226 2.47 -0.46 -11.64
N ALA A 227 2.90 -0.56 -10.39
CA ALA A 227 3.27 -1.86 -9.80
C ALA A 227 2.11 -2.86 -9.70
N ASN A 228 0.87 -2.37 -9.61
CA ASN A 228 -0.33 -3.19 -9.52
C ASN A 228 -1.10 -3.29 -10.86
N TYR A 229 -0.58 -2.69 -11.94
CA TYR A 229 -1.17 -2.69 -13.26
C TYR A 229 -0.34 -3.53 -14.23
N HIS A 230 -0.98 -4.56 -14.79
CA HIS A 230 -0.37 -5.57 -15.65
C HIS A 230 -0.74 -5.42 -17.13
N GLY A 231 -1.53 -4.41 -17.49
CA GLY A 231 -1.85 -4.13 -18.89
C GLY A 231 -0.77 -3.32 -19.59
N GLU A 232 -1.04 -2.90 -20.83
CA GLU A 232 -0.11 -2.12 -21.65
C GLU A 232 0.32 -0.81 -20.99
N ARG A 233 1.60 -0.46 -21.12
CA ARG A 233 2.18 0.75 -20.55
C ARG A 233 2.72 1.64 -21.67
N TRP A 234 2.11 2.81 -21.85
CA TRP A 234 2.52 3.81 -22.83
C TRP A 234 2.57 5.20 -22.19
N PRO A 235 3.26 6.20 -22.78
CA PRO A 235 3.39 7.53 -22.18
C PRO A 235 2.05 8.22 -21.85
N GLY A 236 1.01 7.98 -22.66
CA GLY A 236 -0.34 8.51 -22.43
C GLY A 236 -1.04 7.94 -21.20
N LEU A 237 -0.61 6.78 -20.68
CA LEU A 237 -1.12 6.22 -19.43
C LEU A 237 -0.87 7.15 -18.24
N LEU A 238 0.27 7.83 -18.19
CA LEU A 238 0.57 8.76 -17.10
C LEU A 238 -0.39 9.96 -17.11
N LEU A 239 -0.69 10.48 -18.31
CA LEU A 239 -1.67 11.56 -18.47
C LEU A 239 -3.08 11.13 -18.06
N LEU A 240 -3.45 9.88 -18.38
CA LEU A 240 -4.70 9.29 -17.94
C LEU A 240 -4.79 9.15 -16.41
N MET A 241 -3.68 8.80 -15.77
CA MET A 241 -3.62 8.70 -14.31
C MET A 241 -3.80 10.07 -13.66
N ASP A 242 -3.16 11.11 -14.21
CA ASP A 242 -3.32 12.49 -13.75
C ASP A 242 -4.76 12.98 -13.94
N ASP A 243 -5.35 12.73 -15.11
CA ASP A 243 -6.72 13.10 -15.42
C ASP A 243 -7.75 12.34 -14.55
N ALA A 244 -7.49 11.07 -14.23
CA ALA A 244 -8.34 10.26 -13.35
C ALA A 244 -8.32 10.72 -11.89
N LEU A 245 -7.16 11.16 -11.40
CA LEU A 245 -7.01 11.75 -10.07
C LEU A 245 -7.73 13.10 -9.99
N THR A 246 -7.50 13.98 -10.95
CA THR A 246 -8.12 15.32 -10.98
C THR A 246 -9.63 15.28 -11.23
N SER A 247 -10.11 14.32 -12.02
CA SER A 247 -11.55 14.11 -12.27
C SER A 247 -12.28 13.37 -11.13
N GLY A 248 -11.59 12.99 -10.06
CA GLY A 248 -12.20 12.28 -8.92
C GLY A 248 -12.68 10.86 -9.21
N ARG A 249 -12.30 10.25 -10.35
CA ARG A 249 -12.69 8.86 -10.68
C ARG A 249 -11.84 7.82 -9.93
N GLY A 250 -10.61 8.17 -9.61
CA GLY A 250 -9.70 7.34 -8.84
C GLY A 250 -9.06 6.18 -9.64
N SER A 251 -8.11 5.52 -8.99
CA SER A 251 -7.25 4.48 -9.58
C SER A 251 -8.00 3.18 -9.87
N ALA A 252 -8.93 2.78 -9.01
CA ALA A 252 -9.72 1.56 -9.18
C ALA A 252 -10.56 1.60 -10.46
N TRP A 253 -11.30 2.70 -10.67
CA TRP A 253 -12.07 2.93 -11.90
C TRP A 253 -11.18 2.90 -13.14
N LEU A 254 -10.02 3.58 -13.10
CA LEU A 254 -9.11 3.63 -14.23
C LEU A 254 -8.60 2.22 -14.60
N LYS A 255 -8.22 1.42 -13.60
CA LYS A 255 -7.75 0.04 -13.80
C LYS A 255 -8.80 -0.84 -14.45
N GLU A 256 -10.04 -0.76 -13.98
CA GLU A 256 -11.19 -1.47 -14.56
C GLU A 256 -11.44 -1.04 -16.00
N MET A 257 -11.59 0.26 -16.23
CA MET A 257 -11.88 0.82 -17.55
C MET A 257 -10.79 0.48 -18.58
N LEU A 258 -9.51 0.52 -18.19
CA LEU A 258 -8.40 0.12 -19.05
C LEU A 258 -8.48 -1.38 -19.39
N SER A 259 -8.76 -2.22 -18.40
CA SER A 259 -8.87 -3.67 -18.58
C SER A 259 -10.05 -4.03 -19.49
N ASP A 260 -11.20 -3.36 -19.34
CA ASP A 260 -12.37 -3.49 -20.22
C ASP A 260 -12.06 -3.08 -21.65
N THR A 261 -11.47 -1.89 -21.82
CA THR A 261 -11.11 -1.33 -23.13
C THR A 261 -10.10 -2.23 -23.85
N GLN A 262 -9.12 -2.79 -23.13
CA GLN A 262 -8.14 -3.73 -23.69
C GLN A 262 -8.78 -5.05 -24.12
N ARG A 263 -9.71 -5.59 -23.34
CA ARG A 263 -10.46 -6.82 -23.70
C ARG A 263 -11.27 -6.63 -24.98
N LEU A 264 -11.94 -5.48 -25.12
CA LEU A 264 -12.75 -5.15 -26.29
C LEU A 264 -11.92 -4.82 -27.55
N ALA A 265 -10.62 -4.56 -27.40
CA ALA A 265 -9.76 -4.15 -28.50
C ALA A 265 -9.29 -5.31 -29.41
N GLU A 266 -9.54 -6.57 -29.03
CA GLU A 266 -9.23 -7.78 -29.84
C GLU A 266 -7.82 -7.76 -30.48
N ALA A 267 -6.82 -7.30 -29.70
CA ALA A 267 -5.42 -7.10 -30.05
C ALA A 267 -5.01 -5.80 -30.76
N ASN A 268 -5.93 -4.93 -31.21
CA ASN A 268 -5.57 -3.61 -31.75
C ASN A 268 -5.61 -2.53 -30.67
N LEU A 269 -4.45 -2.29 -30.03
CA LEU A 269 -4.29 -1.31 -28.95
C LEU A 269 -3.86 0.08 -29.44
N GLU A 270 -3.73 0.31 -30.75
CA GLU A 270 -3.31 1.61 -31.29
C GLU A 270 -4.25 2.74 -30.88
N ALA A 271 -5.56 2.47 -30.89
CA ALA A 271 -6.56 3.45 -30.48
C ALA A 271 -6.42 3.79 -29.00
N LEU A 272 -6.08 2.81 -28.15
CA LEU A 272 -5.85 3.00 -26.71
C LEU A 272 -4.60 3.85 -26.47
N HIS A 273 -3.51 3.61 -27.20
CA HIS A 273 -2.26 4.34 -27.04
C HIS A 273 -2.37 5.84 -27.36
N ARG A 274 -3.39 6.25 -28.12
CA ARG A 274 -3.67 7.66 -28.45
C ARG A 274 -4.53 8.36 -27.40
N VAL A 275 -5.10 7.62 -26.44
CA VAL A 275 -5.93 8.19 -25.39
C VAL A 275 -5.05 8.76 -24.28
N THR A 276 -5.37 9.99 -23.88
CA THR A 276 -4.68 10.72 -22.81
C THR A 276 -5.64 11.30 -21.76
N THR A 277 -6.96 11.14 -21.94
CA THR A 277 -7.99 11.66 -21.02
C THR A 277 -9.03 10.60 -20.68
N VAL A 278 -9.57 10.66 -19.47
CA VAL A 278 -10.66 9.85 -18.92
C VAL A 278 -11.88 9.88 -19.84
N LYS A 279 -12.25 11.06 -20.33
CA LYS A 279 -13.36 11.21 -21.29
C LYS A 279 -13.05 10.53 -22.63
N GLY A 280 -11.82 10.64 -23.11
CA GLY A 280 -11.36 9.95 -24.31
C GLY A 280 -11.38 8.44 -24.16
N LEU A 281 -10.99 7.93 -22.99
CA LEU A 281 -11.01 6.51 -22.65
C LEU A 281 -12.44 5.98 -22.64
N GLN A 282 -13.35 6.67 -21.95
CA GLN A 282 -14.77 6.32 -21.93
C GLN A 282 -15.36 6.30 -23.35
N ALA A 283 -15.08 7.32 -24.17
CA ALA A 283 -15.58 7.37 -25.54
C ALA A 283 -15.01 6.24 -26.42
N LEU A 284 -13.75 5.86 -26.23
CA LEU A 284 -13.16 4.71 -26.91
C LEU A 284 -13.86 3.42 -26.51
N HIS A 285 -14.02 3.20 -25.21
CA HIS A 285 -14.71 2.05 -24.65
C HIS A 285 -16.15 1.93 -25.19
N ASP A 286 -16.93 3.02 -25.18
CA ASP A 286 -18.33 3.00 -25.64
C ASP A 286 -18.45 2.71 -27.15
N ARG A 287 -17.51 3.24 -27.96
CA ARG A 287 -17.42 2.89 -29.38
C ARG A 287 -17.08 1.41 -29.59
N GLN A 288 -16.17 0.88 -28.78
CA GLN A 288 -15.78 -0.53 -28.86
C GLN A 288 -16.93 -1.45 -28.45
N ILE A 289 -17.70 -1.13 -27.40
CA ILE A 289 -18.93 -1.85 -27.04
C ILE A 289 -19.90 -1.85 -28.22
N THR A 290 -20.13 -0.68 -28.83
CA THR A 290 -21.05 -0.55 -29.96
C THR A 290 -20.61 -1.43 -31.13
N ARG A 291 -19.32 -1.41 -31.47
CA ARG A 291 -18.74 -2.24 -32.52
C ARG A 291 -18.85 -3.73 -32.20
N PHE A 292 -18.50 -4.13 -30.98
CA PHE A 292 -18.61 -5.49 -30.50
C PHE A 292 -20.05 -6.01 -30.62
N ASN A 293 -21.02 -5.27 -30.06
CA ASN A 293 -22.43 -5.64 -30.09
C ASN A 293 -23.03 -5.63 -31.51
N THR A 294 -22.56 -4.74 -32.40
CA THR A 294 -23.01 -4.70 -33.80
C THR A 294 -22.53 -5.93 -34.56
N ARG A 295 -21.26 -6.32 -34.40
CA ARG A 295 -20.71 -7.54 -35.01
C ARG A 295 -21.49 -8.79 -34.57
N MET A 296 -21.85 -8.86 -33.29
CA MET A 296 -22.66 -9.95 -32.73
C MET A 296 -24.13 -9.94 -33.21
N GLY A 297 -24.59 -8.87 -33.88
CA GLY A 297 -25.97 -8.68 -34.31
C GLY A 297 -26.34 -9.28 -35.67
N MET A 298 -25.38 -9.51 -36.57
CA MET A 298 -25.63 -9.89 -37.97
C MET A 298 -25.72 -11.41 -38.23
N GLY A 299 -26.07 -12.22 -37.24
CA GLY A 299 -26.34 -13.67 -37.40
C GLY A 299 -25.26 -14.63 -36.89
N ASP A 300 -24.15 -14.12 -36.36
CA ASP A 300 -22.97 -14.93 -36.00
C ASP A 300 -22.93 -15.38 -34.53
N MET A 301 -23.88 -14.95 -33.68
CA MET A 301 -23.81 -15.18 -32.21
C MET A 301 -23.74 -16.67 -31.82
N VAL A 302 -24.41 -17.55 -32.56
CA VAL A 302 -24.31 -19.00 -32.32
C VAL A 302 -22.91 -19.50 -32.66
N ARG A 303 -22.35 -19.05 -33.78
CA ARG A 303 -20.99 -19.40 -34.20
C ARG A 303 -19.93 -18.79 -33.28
N ASP A 304 -20.10 -17.54 -32.83
CA ASP A 304 -19.23 -16.91 -31.84
C ASP A 304 -19.27 -17.68 -30.52
N ALA A 305 -20.45 -18.08 -30.04
CA ALA A 305 -20.57 -18.93 -28.87
C ALA A 305 -19.87 -20.29 -29.06
N SER A 306 -20.00 -20.92 -30.24
CA SER A 306 -19.27 -22.14 -30.58
C SER A 306 -17.75 -21.94 -30.69
N LEU A 307 -17.29 -20.78 -31.15
CA LEU A 307 -15.86 -20.43 -31.18
C LEU A 307 -15.31 -20.25 -29.76
N LEU A 308 -16.08 -19.63 -28.86
CA LEU A 308 -15.74 -19.52 -27.44
C LEU A 308 -15.70 -20.89 -26.78
N GLU A 309 -16.68 -21.75 -27.06
CA GLU A 309 -16.70 -23.13 -26.57
C GLU A 309 -15.51 -23.95 -27.07
N LYS A 310 -15.14 -23.81 -28.34
CA LYS A 310 -13.95 -24.46 -28.91
C LYS A 310 -12.65 -23.95 -28.28
N ARG A 311 -12.59 -22.65 -27.94
CA ARG A 311 -11.40 -22.00 -27.38
C ARG A 311 -11.20 -22.32 -25.90
N HIS A 312 -12.28 -22.30 -25.13
CA HIS A 312 -12.24 -22.32 -23.67
C HIS A 312 -12.85 -23.58 -23.05
N GLY A 313 -13.53 -24.40 -23.84
CA GLY A 313 -14.31 -25.54 -23.36
C GLY A 313 -15.74 -25.17 -22.97
N PRO A 314 -16.46 -26.07 -22.26
CA PRO A 314 -17.82 -25.82 -21.81
C PRO A 314 -17.87 -24.61 -20.87
N TYR A 315 -19.01 -23.92 -20.87
CA TYR A 315 -19.21 -22.81 -19.94
C TYR A 315 -19.22 -23.34 -18.48
N PRO A 316 -18.48 -22.73 -17.55
CA PRO A 316 -18.38 -23.24 -16.18
C PRO A 316 -19.72 -23.22 -15.43
N SER A 317 -19.92 -24.20 -14.55
CA SER A 317 -21.07 -24.23 -13.66
C SER A 317 -21.07 -23.02 -12.72
N PRO A 318 -22.24 -22.41 -12.43
CA PRO A 318 -22.31 -21.28 -11.53
C PRO A 318 -21.95 -21.71 -10.10
N PRO A 319 -21.10 -20.95 -9.39
CA PRO A 319 -20.65 -21.31 -8.04
C PRO A 319 -21.70 -21.10 -6.96
N LEU A 320 -22.73 -20.28 -7.21
CA LEU A 320 -23.82 -19.97 -6.29
C LEU A 320 -25.16 -20.31 -6.95
N PRO A 321 -26.16 -20.75 -6.17
CA PRO A 321 -27.48 -21.08 -6.70
C PRO A 321 -28.25 -19.82 -7.13
N ASN A 322 -29.12 -20.00 -8.12
CA ASN A 322 -30.13 -19.01 -8.46
C ASN A 322 -31.08 -18.79 -7.28
N ARG A 323 -31.48 -17.54 -7.01
CA ARG A 323 -32.39 -17.23 -5.91
C ARG A 323 -33.23 -15.98 -6.20
N GLY A 324 -34.54 -16.13 -6.08
CA GLY A 324 -35.49 -15.03 -6.30
C GLY A 324 -35.31 -14.40 -7.69
N ALA A 325 -34.97 -13.11 -7.71
CA ALA A 325 -34.78 -12.34 -8.94
C ALA A 325 -33.37 -12.47 -9.55
N ILE A 326 -32.46 -13.27 -8.98
CA ILE A 326 -31.08 -13.44 -9.47
C ILE A 326 -30.93 -14.80 -10.15
N SER A 327 -30.51 -14.79 -11.42
CA SER A 327 -30.25 -15.99 -12.23
C SER A 327 -28.85 -15.97 -12.85
N ALA A 328 -28.13 -17.08 -12.76
CA ALA A 328 -26.83 -17.26 -13.38
C ALA A 328 -26.90 -17.23 -14.91
N ILE A 329 -25.87 -16.66 -15.52
CA ILE A 329 -25.56 -16.86 -16.93
C ILE A 329 -24.77 -18.17 -17.05
N THR A 330 -25.30 -19.13 -17.79
CA THR A 330 -24.81 -20.53 -17.83
C THR A 330 -24.31 -20.99 -19.20
N SER A 331 -24.14 -20.07 -20.16
CA SER A 331 -23.63 -20.41 -21.49
C SER A 331 -22.88 -19.25 -22.14
N TRP A 332 -21.97 -19.56 -23.08
CA TRP A 332 -21.25 -18.56 -23.87
C TRP A 332 -22.21 -17.65 -24.64
N LYS A 333 -23.26 -18.24 -25.23
CA LYS A 333 -24.33 -17.48 -25.89
C LYS A 333 -25.04 -16.55 -24.90
N GLY A 334 -25.34 -17.01 -23.69
CA GLY A 334 -25.93 -16.20 -22.63
C GLY A 334 -25.05 -15.00 -22.25
N LEU A 335 -23.73 -15.20 -22.17
CA LEU A 335 -22.77 -14.13 -21.88
C LEU A 335 -22.77 -13.04 -22.97
N LEU A 336 -22.76 -13.46 -24.24
CA LEU A 336 -22.84 -12.54 -25.39
C LEU A 336 -24.19 -11.80 -25.44
N LEU A 337 -25.29 -12.50 -25.17
CA LEU A 337 -26.63 -11.90 -25.07
C LEU A 337 -26.69 -10.87 -23.95
N GLU A 338 -26.05 -11.14 -22.81
CA GLU A 338 -26.04 -10.21 -21.70
C GLU A 338 -25.29 -8.92 -22.05
N GLY A 339 -24.10 -9.03 -22.64
CA GLY A 339 -23.35 -7.86 -23.11
C GLY A 339 -24.14 -7.00 -24.09
N LYS A 340 -24.88 -7.64 -25.00
CA LYS A 340 -25.75 -6.97 -25.96
C LYS A 340 -26.96 -6.31 -25.29
N ARG A 341 -27.71 -7.05 -24.47
CA ARG A 341 -28.91 -6.59 -23.76
C ARG A 341 -28.61 -5.40 -22.85
N MET A 342 -27.53 -5.51 -22.10
CA MET A 342 -27.14 -4.51 -21.10
C MET A 342 -26.27 -3.41 -21.68
N HIS A 343 -25.91 -3.47 -22.97
CA HIS A 343 -25.06 -2.51 -23.66
C HIS A 343 -23.74 -2.22 -22.91
N HIS A 344 -23.07 -3.28 -22.44
CA HIS A 344 -21.79 -3.16 -21.73
C HIS A 344 -20.81 -4.30 -22.02
N CYS A 345 -19.59 -4.18 -21.51
CA CYS A 345 -18.43 -5.02 -21.80
C CYS A 345 -18.50 -6.49 -21.34
N VAL A 346 -19.52 -6.93 -20.57
CA VAL A 346 -19.54 -8.32 -20.03
C VAL A 346 -19.45 -9.40 -21.12
N GLY A 347 -19.89 -9.11 -22.34
CA GLY A 347 -19.77 -10.04 -23.47
C GLY A 347 -18.32 -10.42 -23.80
N SER A 348 -17.33 -9.60 -23.41
CA SER A 348 -15.90 -9.86 -23.57
C SER A 348 -15.26 -10.49 -22.33
N TYR A 349 -16.03 -11.02 -21.39
CA TYR A 349 -15.51 -11.66 -20.17
C TYR A 349 -15.26 -13.16 -20.37
N ASP A 350 -15.10 -13.62 -21.61
CA ASP A 350 -14.89 -15.03 -21.96
C ASP A 350 -13.72 -15.65 -21.19
N HIS A 351 -12.58 -14.98 -21.18
CA HIS A 351 -11.38 -15.50 -20.53
C HIS A 351 -11.43 -15.59 -19.00
N PRO A 352 -11.83 -14.53 -18.25
CA PRO A 352 -11.96 -14.63 -16.80
C PRO A 352 -13.08 -15.59 -16.38
N VAL A 353 -14.15 -15.73 -17.17
CA VAL A 353 -15.20 -16.73 -16.91
C VAL A 353 -14.65 -18.13 -17.09
N ALA A 354 -14.00 -18.42 -18.22
CA ALA A 354 -13.42 -19.74 -18.51
C ALA A 354 -12.47 -20.24 -17.42
N ARG A 355 -11.69 -19.32 -16.83
CA ARG A 355 -10.74 -19.63 -15.74
C ARG A 355 -11.38 -19.74 -14.36
N GLY A 356 -12.68 -19.52 -14.23
CA GLY A 356 -13.35 -19.47 -12.93
C GLY A 356 -12.94 -18.29 -12.06
N HIS A 357 -12.36 -17.23 -12.64
CA HIS A 357 -12.01 -16.02 -11.91
C HIS A 357 -13.21 -15.09 -11.72
N VAL A 358 -14.26 -15.25 -12.53
CA VAL A 358 -15.50 -14.51 -12.42
C VAL A 358 -16.68 -15.40 -12.81
N ALA A 359 -17.81 -15.25 -12.12
CA ALA A 359 -19.09 -15.80 -12.55
C ALA A 359 -20.10 -14.68 -12.73
N ILE A 360 -20.95 -14.80 -13.75
CA ILE A 360 -21.87 -13.75 -14.17
C ILE A 360 -23.31 -14.17 -13.87
N TYR A 361 -24.07 -13.26 -13.27
CA TYR A 361 -25.48 -13.39 -12.95
C TYR A 361 -26.23 -12.18 -13.47
N HIS A 362 -27.54 -12.34 -13.58
CA HIS A 362 -28.47 -11.28 -13.91
C HIS A 362 -29.51 -11.14 -12.81
N LEU A 363 -29.71 -9.91 -12.35
CA LEU A 363 -30.83 -9.49 -11.53
C LEU A 363 -31.94 -8.95 -12.44
N HIS A 364 -33.16 -9.46 -12.30
CA HIS A 364 -34.31 -9.01 -13.09
C HIS A 364 -35.08 -7.85 -12.47
N ILE A 365 -35.21 -7.81 -11.14
CA ILE A 365 -36.05 -6.89 -10.36
C ILE A 365 -35.27 -6.45 -9.10
N PRO A 366 -35.30 -5.18 -8.67
CA PRO A 366 -36.18 -4.08 -9.11
C PRO A 366 -35.85 -3.52 -10.49
N GLU A 367 -34.63 -3.72 -10.96
CA GLU A 367 -34.19 -3.32 -12.29
C GLU A 367 -33.17 -4.32 -12.86
N PRO A 368 -32.95 -4.34 -14.19
CA PRO A 368 -31.93 -5.17 -14.81
C PRO A 368 -30.52 -4.79 -14.33
N VAL A 369 -29.81 -5.75 -13.73
CA VAL A 369 -28.41 -5.58 -13.30
C VAL A 369 -27.59 -6.80 -13.66
N THR A 370 -26.45 -6.60 -14.30
CA THR A 370 -25.43 -7.64 -14.45
C THR A 370 -24.56 -7.66 -13.21
N ILE A 371 -24.43 -8.83 -12.61
CA ILE A 371 -23.65 -9.05 -11.40
C ILE A 371 -22.46 -9.94 -11.78
N ALA A 372 -21.25 -9.46 -11.48
CA ALA A 372 -20.03 -10.23 -11.54
C ALA A 372 -19.57 -10.55 -10.12
N ILE A 373 -19.38 -11.82 -9.81
CA ILE A 373 -18.80 -12.28 -8.54
C ILE A 373 -17.43 -12.91 -8.80
N ALA A 374 -16.51 -12.77 -7.84
CA ALA A 374 -15.16 -13.32 -7.93
C ALA A 374 -14.77 -14.03 -6.61
N PRO A 375 -13.83 -15.00 -6.66
CA PRO A 375 -13.33 -15.65 -5.45
C PRO A 375 -12.65 -14.65 -4.50
N GLN A 376 -12.99 -14.72 -3.21
CA GLN A 376 -12.43 -13.96 -2.10
C GLN A 376 -12.06 -14.94 -0.98
N GLY A 377 -10.87 -15.54 -1.08
CA GLY A 377 -10.48 -16.64 -0.19
C GLY A 377 -11.31 -17.89 -0.46
N HIS A 378 -12.03 -18.38 0.55
CA HIS A 378 -12.92 -19.55 0.43
C HIS A 378 -14.36 -19.21 0.04
N GLN A 379 -14.68 -17.94 -0.15
CA GLN A 379 -16.03 -17.47 -0.46
C GLN A 379 -16.08 -16.75 -1.82
N TRP A 380 -17.28 -16.59 -2.37
CA TRP A 380 -17.52 -15.75 -3.53
C TRP A 380 -18.07 -14.40 -3.09
N GLY A 381 -17.43 -13.32 -3.53
CA GLY A 381 -17.84 -11.96 -3.19
C GLY A 381 -18.22 -11.15 -4.42
N LEU A 382 -18.94 -10.05 -4.18
CA LEU A 382 -19.27 -9.09 -5.24
C LEU A 382 -17.98 -8.50 -5.81
N SER A 383 -17.79 -8.64 -7.12
CA SER A 383 -16.72 -7.98 -7.87
C SER A 383 -17.25 -6.73 -8.55
N GLN A 384 -18.40 -6.84 -9.22
CA GLN A 384 -19.01 -5.72 -9.94
C GLN A 384 -20.54 -5.89 -10.02
N ALA A 385 -21.26 -4.77 -10.02
CA ALA A 385 -22.68 -4.73 -10.37
C ALA A 385 -22.93 -3.51 -11.26
N ARG A 386 -23.53 -3.72 -12.45
CA ARG A 386 -23.77 -2.67 -13.43
C ARG A 386 -25.16 -2.80 -14.04
N GLY A 387 -25.89 -1.69 -14.07
CA GLY A 387 -27.11 -1.57 -14.83
C GLY A 387 -26.85 -1.40 -16.32
N VAL A 388 -27.93 -1.16 -17.07
CA VAL A 388 -27.88 -0.94 -18.53
C VAL A 388 -26.94 0.25 -18.85
N ARG A 389 -26.03 0.06 -19.81
CA ARG A 389 -24.98 1.03 -20.21
C ARG A 389 -24.02 1.41 -19.08
N ASN A 390 -23.64 0.45 -18.24
CA ASN A 390 -22.72 0.63 -17.11
C ASN A 390 -23.20 1.61 -16.05
N THR A 391 -24.51 1.86 -15.94
CA THR A 391 -25.06 2.70 -14.88
C THR A 391 -24.83 2.06 -13.51
N THR A 392 -24.72 2.89 -12.48
CA THR A 392 -24.69 2.42 -11.09
C THR A 392 -26.08 1.86 -10.74
N PRO A 393 -26.18 0.63 -10.21
CA PRO A 393 -27.45 0.09 -9.73
C PRO A 393 -28.05 0.95 -8.61
N SER A 394 -29.38 0.99 -8.54
CA SER A 394 -30.14 1.59 -7.43
C SER A 394 -29.78 0.94 -6.09
N LEU A 395 -30.02 1.66 -4.99
CA LEU A 395 -29.81 1.15 -3.64
C LEU A 395 -30.63 -0.11 -3.37
N GLU A 396 -31.86 -0.19 -3.90
CA GLU A 396 -32.71 -1.36 -3.74
C GLU A 396 -32.11 -2.60 -4.45
N ALA A 397 -31.64 -2.44 -5.69
CA ALA A 397 -30.94 -3.51 -6.40
C ALA A 397 -29.67 -3.96 -5.65
N GLN A 398 -28.89 -3.01 -5.12
CA GLN A 398 -27.72 -3.31 -4.30
C GLN A 398 -28.09 -4.11 -3.04
N GLN A 399 -29.17 -3.75 -2.35
CA GLN A 399 -29.65 -4.48 -1.17
C GLN A 399 -30.10 -5.91 -1.51
N VAL A 400 -30.70 -6.14 -2.67
CA VAL A 400 -31.04 -7.50 -3.13
C VAL A 400 -29.77 -8.33 -3.37
N ILE A 401 -28.76 -7.74 -4.04
CA ILE A 401 -27.47 -8.40 -4.29
C ILE A 401 -26.76 -8.74 -2.97
N HIS A 402 -26.69 -7.80 -2.03
CA HIS A 402 -26.06 -8.02 -0.73
C HIS A 402 -26.75 -9.11 0.08
N ARG A 403 -28.09 -9.13 0.12
CA ARG A 403 -28.85 -10.19 0.80
C ARG A 403 -28.62 -11.57 0.17
N TRP A 404 -28.55 -11.62 -1.16
CA TRP A 404 -28.27 -12.87 -1.87
C TRP A 404 -26.88 -13.42 -1.53
N LEU A 405 -25.85 -12.57 -1.50
CA LEU A 405 -24.49 -12.97 -1.14
C LEU A 405 -24.37 -13.38 0.33
N ALA A 406 -24.98 -12.62 1.25
CA ALA A 406 -24.95 -12.91 2.69
C ALA A 406 -25.57 -14.28 3.01
N ALA A 407 -26.69 -14.62 2.36
CA ALA A 407 -27.35 -15.91 2.54
C ALA A 407 -26.50 -17.13 2.11
N GLN A 408 -25.35 -16.92 1.46
CA GLN A 408 -24.40 -17.97 1.09
C GLN A 408 -23.19 -18.03 2.03
N ALA A 409 -22.98 -17.03 2.89
CA ALA A 409 -21.93 -17.06 3.91
C ALA A 409 -22.37 -17.85 5.16
N ASP A 410 -23.68 -17.98 5.37
CA ASP A 410 -24.30 -18.69 6.50
C ASP A 410 -24.64 -20.16 6.19
N ALA A 411 -24.35 -20.63 4.98
CA ALA A 411 -24.59 -22.00 4.50
C ALA A 411 -23.26 -22.73 4.25
#